data_AF-A0A372RT79-F1
#
_entry.id   AF-A0A372RT79-F1
#
_cell.length_a   1.000
_cell.length_b   1.000
_cell.length_c   1.000
_cell.angle_alpha   90.00
_cell.angle_beta   90.00
_cell.angle_gamma   90.00
#
_symmetry.space_group_name_H-M   'P 1'
#
loop_
_entity.id
_entity.type
_entity.pdbx_description
1 polymer ?
#
loop_
_entity_poly.entity_id
_entity_poly.type
_entity_poly.pdbx_seq_one_letter_code
_entity_poly.pdbx_strand_id
1 'polypeptide(L)'
;MMFQGGFKESNLDKVPIRYVSYDVFYVILQYIYTGRLMDLKEENAYSILRDSYKHSDLMALTSLKRLIAKSVVKLINNDNWNEILILGWQYNDLLLRTKGLKYVKEHWDTIKYSDNLRDILNNSNVDCIEELFLVANGTNHLV
;
A
#
# COMPACT_ATOMS: atom_id res chain seq x y z
N MET A 1 12.89 -14.04 17.18
CA MET A 1 12.98 -12.83 16.33
C MET A 1 14.20 -12.01 16.73
N MET A 2 14.75 -11.17 15.83
CA MET A 2 16.04 -10.44 15.87
C MET A 2 16.76 -10.35 17.23
N PHE A 3 16.13 -9.78 18.27
CA PHE A 3 16.73 -9.58 19.60
C PHE A 3 16.84 -10.84 20.49
N GLN A 4 16.14 -11.92 20.13
CA GLN A 4 16.10 -13.19 20.86
C GLN A 4 16.54 -14.36 19.98
N GLY A 5 17.03 -14.09 18.76
CA GLY A 5 17.31 -15.11 17.75
C GLY A 5 18.71 -15.74 17.83
N GLY A 6 19.58 -15.31 18.75
CA GLY A 6 20.98 -15.78 18.85
C GLY A 6 21.90 -15.30 17.71
N PHE A 7 21.43 -14.37 16.88
CA PHE A 7 22.23 -13.71 15.85
C PHE A 7 23.09 -12.60 16.45
N LYS A 8 24.09 -12.09 15.71
CA LYS A 8 24.98 -11.01 16.21
C LYS A 8 24.19 -9.80 16.68
N GLU A 9 23.08 -9.51 16.00
CA GLU A 9 22.15 -8.44 16.28
C GLU A 9 21.49 -8.55 17.67
N SER A 10 21.40 -9.75 18.25
CA SER A 10 20.83 -9.90 19.60
C SER A 10 21.68 -9.30 20.70
N ASN A 11 22.97 -9.04 20.42
CA ASN A 11 23.94 -8.52 21.39
C ASN A 11 24.37 -7.08 21.06
N LEU A 12 23.70 -6.40 20.12
CA LEU A 12 24.03 -5.03 19.73
C LEU A 12 23.21 -4.03 20.56
N ASP A 13 23.90 -3.05 21.17
CA ASP A 13 23.26 -1.90 21.83
C ASP A 13 22.61 -0.93 20.84
N LYS A 14 23.01 -0.97 19.57
CA LYS A 14 22.51 -0.11 18.50
C LYS A 14 22.21 -0.94 17.26
N VAL A 15 20.98 -0.84 16.77
CA VAL A 15 20.56 -1.47 15.52
C VAL A 15 20.43 -0.41 14.43
N PRO A 16 21.30 -0.41 13.40
CA PRO A 16 21.16 0.51 12.29
C PRO A 16 19.99 0.10 11.41
N ILE A 17 18.95 0.94 11.35
CA ILE A 17 17.83 0.75 10.42
C ILE A 17 18.19 1.42 9.09
N ARG A 18 18.17 0.64 8.00
CA ARG A 18 18.54 1.08 6.65
C ARG A 18 17.36 0.90 5.69
N TYR A 19 17.39 1.63 4.58
CA TYR A 19 16.40 1.54 3.50
C TYR A 19 14.96 1.90 3.90
N VAL A 20 14.81 2.75 4.91
CA VAL A 20 13.53 3.35 5.32
C VAL A 20 13.76 4.83 5.57
N SER A 21 12.84 5.69 5.14
CA SER A 21 12.91 7.11 5.48
C SER A 21 12.60 7.32 6.96
N TYR A 22 13.05 8.46 7.49
CA TYR A 22 12.76 8.83 8.87
C TYR A 22 11.26 8.85 9.14
N ASP A 23 10.47 9.47 8.27
CA ASP A 23 9.02 9.65 8.47
C ASP A 23 8.28 8.31 8.51
N VAL A 24 8.64 7.39 7.61
CA VAL A 24 8.07 6.04 7.57
C VAL A 24 8.43 5.26 8.83
N PHE A 25 9.70 5.32 9.24
CA PHE A 25 10.13 4.66 10.48
C PHE A 25 9.43 5.26 11.71
N TYR A 26 9.25 6.58 11.73
CA TYR A 26 8.60 7.28 12.82
C TYR A 26 7.12 6.92 12.96
N VAL A 27 6.39 6.76 11.84
CA VAL A 27 5.00 6.25 11.84
C VAL A 27 4.92 4.86 12.48
N ILE A 28 5.85 3.97 12.11
CA ILE A 28 5.91 2.61 12.67
C ILE A 28 6.25 2.65 14.16
N LEU A 29 7.24 3.46 14.55
CA LEU A 29 7.66 3.60 15.93
C LEU A 29 6.54 4.14 16.82
N GLN A 30 5.85 5.19 16.36
CA GLN A 30 4.69 5.76 17.05
C GLN A 30 3.59 4.71 17.26
N TYR A 31 3.31 3.90 16.24
CA TYR A 31 2.35 2.81 16.38
C TYR A 31 2.79 1.76 17.41
N ILE A 32 4.06 1.34 17.40
CA ILE A 32 4.58 0.35 18.35
C ILE A 32 4.38 0.82 19.80
N TYR A 33 4.61 2.10 20.08
CA TYR A 33 4.52 2.64 21.43
C TYR A 33 3.11 3.05 21.85
N THR A 34 2.24 3.44 20.91
CA THR A 34 0.93 4.03 21.25
C THR A 34 -0.26 3.16 20.83
N GLY A 35 -0.03 2.16 19.97
CA GLY A 35 -1.09 1.37 19.33
C GLY A 35 -1.95 2.14 18.32
N ARG A 36 -1.58 3.40 17.99
CA ARG A 36 -2.37 4.28 17.13
C ARG A 36 -1.59 4.65 15.88
N LEU A 37 -2.31 4.76 14.75
CA LEU A 37 -1.75 5.32 13.53
C LEU A 37 -1.66 6.84 13.69
N MET A 38 -0.50 7.40 13.34
CA MET A 38 -0.28 8.85 13.34
C MET A 38 -1.20 9.54 12.34
N ASP A 39 -1.77 10.68 12.72
CA ASP A 39 -2.54 11.54 11.82
C ASP A 39 -1.56 12.36 10.98
N LEU A 40 -1.44 12.03 9.69
CA LEU A 40 -0.55 12.71 8.75
C LEU A 40 -1.33 13.81 8.04
N LYS A 41 -0.96 15.06 8.30
CA LYS A 41 -1.58 16.26 7.71
C LYS A 41 -0.74 16.89 6.59
N GLU A 42 0.31 16.20 6.18
CA GLU A 42 1.30 16.69 5.21
C GLU A 42 0.88 16.39 3.77
N GLU A 43 1.35 17.18 2.82
CA GLU A 43 1.07 16.97 1.37
C GLU A 43 1.59 15.62 0.86
N ASN A 44 2.66 15.10 1.48
CA ASN A 44 3.27 13.81 1.18
C ASN A 44 2.60 12.63 1.93
N ALA A 45 1.49 12.84 2.64
CA ALA A 45 0.87 11.84 3.51
C ALA A 45 0.62 10.50 2.81
N TYR A 46 0.18 10.53 1.54
CA TYR A 46 -0.02 9.31 0.76
C TYR A 46 1.29 8.52 0.58
N SER A 47 2.39 9.17 0.17
CA SER A 47 3.68 8.49 0.01
C SER A 47 4.21 7.88 1.31
N ILE A 48 4.08 8.61 2.43
CA ILE A 48 4.49 8.11 3.74
C ILE A 48 3.65 6.90 4.13
N LEU A 49 2.33 6.95 3.97
CA LEU A 49 1.44 5.82 4.28
C LEU A 49 1.72 4.62 3.38
N ARG A 50 1.92 4.85 2.09
CA ARG A 50 2.25 3.82 1.12
C ARG A 50 3.52 3.06 1.51
N ASP A 51 4.59 3.79 1.84
CA ASP A 51 5.85 3.14 2.19
C ASP A 51 5.78 2.54 3.60
N SER A 52 5.07 3.17 4.53
CA SER A 52 4.75 2.57 5.83
C SER A 52 3.95 1.28 5.71
N TYR A 53 3.05 1.16 4.74
CA TYR A 53 2.33 -0.08 4.46
C TYR A 53 3.30 -1.20 4.08
N LYS A 54 4.21 -0.95 3.12
CA LYS A 54 5.23 -1.93 2.69
C LYS A 54 6.13 -2.36 3.85
N HIS A 55 6.59 -1.42 4.67
CA HIS A 55 7.44 -1.73 5.82
C HIS A 55 6.68 -2.41 6.97
N SER A 56 5.40 -2.10 7.16
CA SER A 56 4.57 -2.79 8.16
C SER A 56 4.38 -4.27 7.82
N ASP A 57 4.31 -4.61 6.53
CA ASP A 57 4.28 -5.99 6.06
C ASP A 57 5.62 -6.69 6.30
N LEU A 58 6.73 -6.05 5.92
CA LEU A 58 8.10 -6.55 6.15
C LEU A 58 8.37 -6.86 7.63
N MET A 59 7.85 -6.02 8.54
CA MET A 59 8.01 -6.16 9.99
C MET A 59 6.93 -7.05 10.64
N ALA A 60 6.05 -7.67 9.85
CA ALA A 60 4.93 -8.48 10.31
C ALA A 60 3.97 -7.76 11.29
N LEU A 61 3.82 -6.45 11.15
CA LEU A 61 2.91 -5.60 11.94
C LEU A 61 1.51 -5.58 11.32
N THR A 62 0.83 -6.74 11.28
CA THR A 62 -0.44 -6.95 10.56
C THR A 62 -1.55 -5.96 10.97
N SER A 63 -1.65 -5.63 12.25
CA SER A 63 -2.64 -4.65 12.73
C SER A 63 -2.37 -3.23 12.22
N LEU A 64 -1.10 -2.82 12.16
CA LEU A 64 -0.69 -1.55 11.56
C LEU A 64 -0.94 -1.54 10.06
N LYS A 65 -0.52 -2.60 9.35
CA LYS A 65 -0.76 -2.78 7.91
C LYS A 65 -2.22 -2.53 7.56
N ARG A 66 -3.15 -3.14 8.31
CA ARG A 66 -4.59 -2.98 8.13
C ARG A 66 -5.09 -1.57 8.43
N LEU A 67 -4.55 -0.88 9.44
CA LEU A 67 -4.90 0.51 9.73
C LEU A 67 -4.44 1.44 8.60
N ILE A 68 -3.21 1.25 8.13
CA ILE A 68 -2.65 2.03 7.02
C ILE A 68 -3.46 1.79 5.74
N ALA A 69 -3.80 0.54 5.41
CA ALA A 69 -4.61 0.23 4.22
C ALA A 69 -5.95 1.00 4.21
N LYS A 70 -6.62 1.09 5.36
CA LYS A 70 -7.85 1.88 5.52
C LYS A 70 -7.62 3.38 5.31
N SER A 71 -6.46 3.91 5.69
CA SER A 71 -6.11 5.31 5.48
C SER A 71 -5.72 5.58 4.02
N VAL A 72 -4.92 4.72 3.41
CA VAL A 72 -4.51 4.81 1.99
C VAL A 72 -5.71 4.85 1.06
N VAL A 73 -6.69 3.95 1.26
CA VAL A 73 -7.93 3.93 0.44
C VAL A 73 -8.73 5.22 0.53
N LYS A 74 -8.68 5.93 1.67
CA LYS A 74 -9.40 7.22 1.80
C LYS A 74 -8.75 8.34 0.99
N LEU A 75 -7.48 8.17 0.59
CA LEU A 75 -6.72 9.13 -0.18
C LEU A 75 -6.70 8.80 -1.68
N ILE A 76 -7.48 7.80 -2.12
CA ILE A 76 -7.53 7.40 -3.54
C ILE A 76 -8.01 8.56 -4.42
N ASN A 77 -7.30 8.80 -5.53
CA ASN A 77 -7.59 9.83 -6.50
C ASN A 77 -7.01 9.47 -7.89
N ASN A 78 -7.11 10.40 -8.85
CA ASN A 78 -6.65 10.19 -10.22
C ASN A 78 -5.14 9.97 -10.34
N ASP A 79 -4.35 10.45 -9.37
CA ASP A 79 -2.90 10.41 -9.39
C ASP A 79 -2.34 9.11 -8.80
N ASN A 80 -3.09 8.41 -7.94
CA ASN A 80 -2.58 7.29 -7.16
C ASN A 80 -3.39 5.98 -7.21
N TRP A 81 -4.54 5.95 -7.87
CA TRP A 81 -5.40 4.75 -7.90
C TRP A 81 -4.69 3.49 -8.43
N ASN A 82 -3.80 3.67 -9.42
CA ASN A 82 -3.04 2.58 -10.04
C ASN A 82 -2.09 1.93 -9.04
N GLU A 83 -1.37 2.75 -8.28
CA GLU A 83 -0.43 2.26 -7.29
C GLU A 83 -1.15 1.57 -6.13
N ILE A 84 -2.31 2.07 -5.69
CA ILE A 84 -3.15 1.41 -4.69
C ILE A 84 -3.61 0.03 -5.19
N LEU A 85 -4.05 -0.06 -6.44
CA LEU A 85 -4.46 -1.33 -7.05
C LEU A 85 -3.29 -2.33 -7.11
N ILE A 86 -2.13 -1.87 -7.59
CA ILE A 86 -0.90 -2.68 -7.67
C ILE A 86 -0.50 -3.19 -6.28
N LEU A 87 -0.57 -2.34 -5.24
CA LEU A 87 -0.29 -2.77 -3.87
C LEU A 87 -1.26 -3.85 -3.38
N GLY A 88 -2.54 -3.73 -3.70
CA GLY A 88 -3.54 -4.74 -3.39
C GLY A 88 -3.20 -6.10 -4.01
N TRP A 89 -2.74 -6.09 -5.26
CA TRP A 89 -2.28 -7.30 -5.94
C TRP A 89 -0.98 -7.87 -5.35
N GLN A 90 0.06 -7.03 -5.22
CA GLN A 90 1.39 -7.44 -4.75
C GLN A 90 1.37 -8.04 -3.34
N TYR A 91 0.57 -7.47 -2.45
CA TYR A 91 0.52 -7.87 -1.04
C TYR A 91 -0.71 -8.71 -0.69
N ASN A 92 -1.47 -9.16 -1.70
CA ASN A 92 -2.72 -9.89 -1.58
C ASN A 92 -3.70 -9.23 -0.58
N ASP A 93 -3.82 -7.90 -0.64
CA ASP A 93 -4.71 -7.11 0.20
C ASP A 93 -6.00 -6.79 -0.55
N LEU A 94 -7.04 -7.56 -0.18
CA LEU A 94 -8.36 -7.47 -0.80
C LEU A 94 -8.98 -6.08 -0.64
N LEU A 95 -8.74 -5.37 0.46
CA LEU A 95 -9.30 -4.04 0.67
C LEU A 95 -8.73 -3.06 -0.37
N LEU A 96 -7.41 -3.05 -0.55
CA LEU A 96 -6.75 -2.19 -1.53
C LEU A 96 -7.17 -2.56 -2.96
N ARG A 97 -7.15 -3.85 -3.30
CA ARG A 97 -7.53 -4.36 -4.63
C ARG A 97 -8.97 -4.00 -4.99
N THR A 98 -9.94 -4.35 -4.14
CA THR A 98 -11.36 -4.06 -4.40
C THR A 98 -11.63 -2.56 -4.50
N LYS A 99 -10.94 -1.73 -3.69
CA LYS A 99 -11.12 -0.28 -3.73
C LYS A 99 -10.49 0.37 -4.95
N GLY A 100 -9.31 -0.10 -5.36
CA GLY A 100 -8.67 0.30 -6.62
C GLY A 100 -9.53 -0.04 -7.83
N LEU A 101 -10.02 -1.28 -7.94
CA LEU A 101 -10.92 -1.71 -9.02
C LEU A 101 -12.24 -0.94 -9.02
N LYS A 102 -12.81 -0.68 -7.84
CA LYS A 102 -14.01 0.14 -7.72
C LYS A 102 -13.77 1.54 -8.29
N TYR A 103 -12.63 2.16 -7.98
CA TYR A 103 -12.25 3.45 -8.53
C TYR A 103 -12.13 3.40 -10.06
N VAL A 104 -11.51 2.34 -10.61
CA VAL A 104 -11.44 2.12 -12.06
C VAL A 104 -12.83 2.10 -12.69
N LYS A 105 -13.77 1.33 -12.11
CA LYS A 105 -15.15 1.24 -12.60
C LYS A 105 -15.86 2.59 -12.60
N GLU A 106 -15.71 3.36 -11.52
CA GLU A 106 -16.41 4.63 -11.32
C GLU A 106 -15.82 5.78 -12.16
N HIS A 107 -14.54 5.69 -12.54
CA HIS A 107 -13.80 6.77 -13.20
C HIS A 107 -13.22 6.39 -14.57
N TRP A 108 -13.62 5.25 -15.16
CA TRP A 108 -13.00 4.67 -16.35
C TRP A 108 -12.83 5.68 -17.50
N ASP A 109 -13.87 6.44 -17.81
CA ASP A 109 -13.85 7.40 -18.92
C ASP A 109 -12.77 8.48 -18.78
N THR A 110 -12.38 8.81 -17.56
CA THR A 110 -11.35 9.81 -17.26
C THR A 110 -9.95 9.20 -17.23
N ILE A 111 -9.81 7.96 -16.75
CA ILE A 111 -8.50 7.33 -16.53
C ILE A 111 -8.02 6.49 -17.72
N LYS A 112 -8.89 6.13 -18.66
CA LYS A 112 -8.56 5.23 -19.79
C LYS A 112 -7.47 5.71 -20.75
N TYR A 113 -7.11 7.00 -20.67
CA TYR A 113 -6.01 7.59 -21.43
C TYR A 113 -4.88 8.15 -20.54
N SER A 114 -4.95 7.91 -19.24
CA SER A 114 -3.97 8.41 -18.27
C SER A 114 -2.65 7.65 -18.35
N ASP A 115 -1.56 8.31 -17.96
CA ASP A 115 -0.25 7.66 -17.81
C ASP A 115 -0.27 6.58 -16.73
N ASN A 116 -1.15 6.73 -15.72
CA ASN A 116 -1.37 5.74 -14.67
C ASN A 116 -1.90 4.40 -15.22
N LEU A 117 -2.79 4.43 -16.22
CA LEU A 117 -3.21 3.19 -16.86
C LEU A 117 -2.08 2.59 -17.71
N ARG A 118 -1.33 3.42 -18.44
CA ARG A 118 -0.17 2.95 -19.22
C ARG A 118 0.88 2.28 -18.34
N ASP A 119 1.11 2.83 -17.15
CA ASP A 119 2.01 2.25 -16.15
C ASP A 119 1.56 0.84 -15.73
N ILE A 120 0.27 0.64 -15.42
CA ILE A 120 -0.26 -0.70 -15.13
C ILE A 120 -0.02 -1.66 -16.30
N LEU A 121 -0.38 -1.24 -17.53
CA LEU A 121 -0.29 -2.11 -18.70
C LEU A 121 1.15 -2.56 -19.00
N ASN A 122 2.14 -1.73 -18.67
CA ASN A 122 3.55 -2.03 -18.91
C ASN A 122 4.22 -2.78 -17.75
N ASN A 123 3.76 -2.58 -16.51
CA ASN A 123 4.48 -3.02 -15.31
C ASN A 123 3.72 -4.04 -14.43
N SER A 124 2.46 -4.37 -14.77
CA SER A 124 1.64 -5.32 -13.99
C SER A 124 1.56 -6.70 -14.64
N ASN A 125 1.15 -7.71 -13.85
CA ASN A 125 0.92 -9.05 -14.39
C ASN A 125 -0.35 -9.11 -15.24
N VAL A 126 -0.43 -10.14 -16.09
CA VAL A 126 -1.56 -10.34 -17.01
C VAL A 126 -2.89 -10.47 -16.26
N ASP A 127 -2.91 -11.19 -15.13
CA ASP A 127 -4.12 -11.38 -14.32
C ASP A 127 -4.70 -10.05 -13.79
N CYS A 128 -3.85 -9.13 -13.34
CA CYS A 128 -4.27 -7.80 -12.90
C CYS A 128 -4.85 -6.99 -14.06
N ILE A 129 -4.24 -7.09 -15.25
CA ILE A 129 -4.69 -6.38 -16.44
C ILE A 129 -6.05 -6.92 -16.91
N GLU A 130 -6.20 -8.25 -16.95
CA GLU A 130 -7.46 -8.90 -17.29
C GLU A 130 -8.59 -8.50 -16.34
N GLU A 131 -8.35 -8.56 -15.02
CA GLU A 131 -9.33 -8.13 -14.03
C GLU A 131 -9.71 -6.66 -14.20
N LEU A 132 -8.73 -5.78 -14.41
CA LEU A 132 -8.96 -4.36 -14.61
C LEU A 132 -9.90 -4.12 -15.81
N PHE A 133 -9.64 -4.77 -16.95
CA PHE A 133 -10.48 -4.62 -18.14
C PHE A 133 -11.87 -5.25 -17.99
N LEU A 134 -12.00 -6.37 -17.27
CA LEU A 134 -13.31 -6.94 -16.95
C LEU A 134 -14.16 -5.95 -16.14
N VAL A 135 -13.57 -5.35 -15.11
CA VAL A 135 -14.26 -4.36 -14.27
C VAL A 135 -14.58 -3.08 -15.06
N ALA A 136 -13.65 -2.61 -15.90
CA ALA A 136 -13.83 -1.42 -16.73
C ALA A 136 -14.95 -1.58 -17.77
N ASN A 137 -15.06 -2.75 -18.40
CA ASN A 137 -16.05 -3.03 -19.45
C ASN A 137 -17.43 -3.44 -18.90
N GLY A 138 -17.62 -3.41 -17.57
CA GLY A 138 -18.92 -3.65 -16.95
C GLY A 138 -19.39 -5.10 -16.99
N THR A 139 -18.52 -6.08 -17.22
CA THR A 139 -18.86 -7.48 -17.00
C THR A 139 -18.98 -7.70 -15.50
N ASN A 140 -20.21 -7.60 -14.97
CA ASN A 140 -20.56 -7.93 -13.60
C ASN A 140 -20.35 -9.44 -13.36
N HIS A 141 -19.11 -9.87 -13.18
CA HIS A 141 -18.80 -11.08 -12.44
C HIS A 141 -18.26 -10.67 -11.08
N LEU A 142 -19.11 -10.91 -10.10
CA LEU A 142 -18.97 -10.65 -8.68
C LEU A 142 -17.62 -11.17 -8.16
N VAL A 143 -16.87 -10.27 -7.52
CA VAL A 143 -16.00 -10.59 -6.38
C VAL A 143 -16.89 -10.91 -5.18
#